data_AF-Q8NT85-F1
#
_entry.id   AF-Q8NT85-F1
#
_cell.length_a   1.000
_cell.length_b   1.000
_cell.length_c   1.000
_cell.angle_alpha   90.00
_cell.angle_beta   90.00
_cell.angle_gamma   90.00
#
_symmetry.space_group_name_H-M   'P 1'
#
loop_
_entity.id
_entity.type
_entity.pdbx_description
1 polymer ?
#
loop_
_entity_poly.entity_id
_entity_poly.type
_entity_poly.pdbx_seq_one_letter_code
_entity_poly.pdbx_strand_id
1 'polypeptide(L)'
;MFGRKDVNLSALEARVAALERRLAEQDRIIAQLGGDSSIPLSLQRPQSGLHPDVVALLQQGKKIAAIKRHRELTGAGLKEAKETVEASRFY
;
A
#
# COMPACT_ATOMS: atom_id res chain seq x y z
N MET A 1 -14.11 42.74 7.31
CA MET A 1 -14.60 41.38 7.63
C MET A 1 -13.64 40.30 7.08
N PHE A 2 -12.34 40.30 7.41
CA PHE A 2 -11.37 39.32 6.84
C PHE A 2 -10.51 38.57 7.87
N GLY A 3 -10.15 39.19 9.00
CA GLY A 3 -9.13 38.62 9.92
C GLY A 3 -9.45 37.28 10.63
N ARG A 4 -10.69 36.77 10.59
CA ARG A 4 -11.00 35.47 11.22
C ARG A 4 -10.59 34.29 10.33
N LYS A 5 -10.57 34.44 9.00
CA LYS A 5 -10.11 33.38 8.08
C LYS A 5 -8.59 33.27 8.06
N ASP A 6 -7.90 34.41 8.09
CA ASP A 6 -6.43 34.48 8.09
C ASP A 6 -5.80 33.84 9.34
N VAL A 7 -6.44 34.02 10.51
CA VAL A 7 -6.02 33.39 11.77
C VAL A 7 -6.25 31.88 11.77
N ASN A 8 -7.29 31.38 11.09
CA ASN A 8 -7.51 29.94 10.97
C ASN A 8 -6.54 29.30 9.98
N LEU A 9 -6.18 30.02 8.91
CA LEU A 9 -5.20 29.55 7.92
C LEU A 9 -3.81 29.40 8.56
N SER A 10 -3.35 30.40 9.32
CA SER A 10 -2.05 30.33 10.00
C SER A 10 -2.01 29.29 11.12
N ALA A 11 -3.12 29.09 11.84
CA ALA A 11 -3.24 28.00 12.81
C ALA A 11 -3.21 26.62 12.15
N LEU A 12 -3.79 26.49 10.94
CA LEU A 12 -3.74 25.26 10.16
C LEU A 12 -2.34 25.00 9.63
N GLU A 13 -1.65 26.01 9.10
CA GLU A 13 -0.25 25.93 8.66
C GLU A 13 0.68 25.53 9.80
N ALA A 14 0.52 26.12 10.99
CA ALA A 14 1.29 25.76 12.17
C ALA A 14 1.03 24.30 12.60
N ARG A 15 -0.22 23.83 12.50
CA ARG A 15 -0.59 22.44 12.79
C ARG A 15 -0.01 21.48 11.75
N VAL A 16 -0.03 21.84 10.47
CA VAL A 16 0.57 21.04 9.39
C VAL A 16 2.07 20.93 9.60
N ALA A 17 2.78 22.04 9.87
CA ALA A 17 4.20 22.02 10.16
C ALA A 17 4.54 21.16 11.39
N ALA A 18 3.70 21.17 12.42
CA ALA A 18 3.87 20.31 13.59
C ALA A 18 3.65 18.82 13.26
N LEU A 19 2.67 18.50 12.40
CA LEU A 19 2.41 17.15 11.94
C LEU A 19 3.56 16.63 11.05
N GLU A 20 4.06 17.46 10.14
CA GLU A 20 5.21 17.13 9.28
C GLU A 20 6.47 16.83 10.11
N ARG A 21 6.74 17.63 11.16
CA ARG A 21 7.83 17.34 12.10
C ARG A 21 7.66 16.01 12.81
N ARG A 22 6.42 15.70 13.23
CA ARG A 22 6.11 14.43 13.90
C ARG A 22 6.28 13.23 12.96
N LEU A 23 5.90 13.37 11.70
CA LEU A 23 6.11 12.35 10.67
C LEU A 23 7.60 12.13 10.42
N ALA A 24 8.38 13.19 10.25
CA ALA A 24 9.83 13.09 10.06
C ALA A 24 10.54 12.39 11.23
N GLU A 25 10.08 12.63 12.46
CA GLU A 25 10.59 11.94 13.66
C GLU A 25 10.20 10.46 13.67
N GLN A 26 8.96 10.14 13.30
CA GLN A 26 8.51 8.75 13.17
C GLN A 26 9.33 8.00 12.10
N ASP A 27 9.60 8.61 10.96
CA ASP A 27 10.41 8.01 9.90
C ASP A 27 11.84 7.72 10.35
N ARG A 28 12.43 8.63 11.14
CA ARG A 28 13.74 8.41 11.76
C ARG A 28 13.73 7.25 12.74
N ILE A 29 12.72 7.17 13.60
CA ILE A 29 12.57 6.06 14.56
C ILE A 29 12.40 4.74 13.81
N ILE A 30 11.58 4.72 12.75
CA ILE A 30 11.38 3.53 11.90
C ILE A 30 12.71 3.11 11.25
N ALA A 31 13.48 4.05 10.72
CA ALA A 31 14.78 3.77 10.11
C ALA A 31 15.79 3.21 11.13
N GLN A 32 15.81 3.75 12.35
CA GLN A 32 16.65 3.24 13.45
C GLN A 32 16.24 1.83 13.88
N LEU A 33 14.94 1.54 13.91
CA LEU A 33 14.42 0.19 14.21
C LEU A 33 14.62 -0.81 13.06
N GLY A 34 14.67 -0.31 11.82
CA GLY A 34 14.82 -1.11 10.60
C GLY A 34 16.26 -1.34 10.14
N GLY A 35 17.27 -0.72 10.77
CA GLY A 35 18.67 -0.77 10.36
C GLY A 35 19.32 -2.15 10.47
N ASP A 36 18.92 -2.96 11.46
CA ASP A 36 19.48 -4.29 11.71
C ASP A 36 18.42 -5.41 11.75
N SER A 37 17.13 -5.06 11.77
CA SER A 37 16.07 -6.04 11.89
C SER A 37 15.64 -6.49 10.51
N SER A 38 15.98 -7.74 10.18
CA SER A 38 15.31 -8.49 9.12
C SER A 38 13.81 -8.31 9.31
N ILE A 39 13.19 -7.48 8.46
CA ILE A 39 11.74 -7.32 8.46
C ILE A 39 11.20 -8.74 8.37
N PRO A 40 10.50 -9.26 9.41
CA PRO A 40 10.01 -10.62 9.36
C PRO A 40 9.15 -10.74 8.11
N LEU A 41 9.30 -11.84 7.36
CA LEU A 41 8.55 -12.08 6.12
C LEU A 41 7.05 -11.82 6.30
N SER A 42 6.55 -12.01 7.53
CA SER A 42 5.19 -11.72 8.00
C SER A 42 4.75 -10.25 7.91
N LEU A 43 5.69 -9.29 7.95
CA LEU A 43 5.46 -7.85 7.84
C LEU A 43 5.89 -7.27 6.49
N GLN A 44 6.55 -8.07 5.63
CA GLN A 44 6.65 -7.73 4.23
C GLN A 44 5.25 -7.84 3.63
N ARG A 45 4.59 -6.69 3.44
CA ARG A 45 3.47 -6.62 2.51
C ARG A 45 3.96 -7.24 1.19
N PRO A 46 3.28 -8.27 0.66
CA PRO A 46 3.67 -8.81 -0.63
C PRO A 46 3.70 -7.65 -1.62
N GLN A 47 4.88 -7.38 -2.17
CA GLN A 47 5.10 -6.33 -3.18
C GLN A 47 4.28 -6.62 -4.46
N SER A 48 3.73 -7.83 -4.56
CA SER A 48 2.70 -8.21 -5.51
C SER A 48 1.37 -7.60 -5.06
N GLY A 49 0.79 -6.68 -5.84
CA GLY A 49 -0.58 -6.17 -5.64
C GLY A 49 -1.68 -7.24 -5.77
N LEU A 50 -1.32 -8.52 -5.72
CA LEU A 50 -2.20 -9.68 -5.77
C LEU A 50 -2.30 -10.31 -4.39
N HIS A 51 -3.53 -10.70 -4.04
CA HIS A 51 -3.80 -11.47 -2.83
C HIS A 51 -3.03 -12.81 -2.83
N PRO A 52 -2.55 -13.30 -1.68
CA PRO A 52 -1.77 -14.54 -1.57
C PRO A 52 -2.43 -15.76 -2.21
N ASP A 53 -3.77 -15.90 -2.11
CA ASP A 53 -4.51 -16.97 -2.80
C ASP A 53 -4.33 -16.95 -4.32
N VAL A 54 -4.30 -15.75 -4.93
CA VAL A 54 -4.14 -15.57 -6.37
C VAL A 54 -2.70 -15.93 -6.77
N VAL A 55 -1.73 -15.54 -5.95
CA VAL A 55 -0.31 -15.89 -6.11
C VAL A 55 -0.14 -17.42 -6.04
N ALA A 56 -0.68 -18.09 -5.02
CA ALA A 56 -0.60 -19.54 -4.91
C ALA A 56 -1.20 -20.28 -6.13
N LEU A 57 -2.32 -19.79 -6.68
CA LEU A 57 -2.93 -20.36 -7.88
C LEU A 57 -2.06 -20.14 -9.13
N LEU A 58 -1.36 -19.01 -9.22
CA LEU A 58 -0.43 -18.74 -10.31
C LEU A 58 0.83 -19.63 -10.21
N GLN A 59 1.37 -19.87 -9.01
CA GLN A 59 2.50 -20.79 -8.78
C GLN A 59 2.19 -22.21 -9.23
N GLN A 60 0.91 -22.59 -9.14
CA GLN A 60 0.41 -23.89 -9.60
C GLN A 60 0.08 -23.92 -11.10
N GLY A 61 0.34 -22.85 -11.86
CA GLY A 61 -0.02 -22.73 -13.28
C GLY A 61 -1.52 -22.59 -13.55
N LYS A 62 -2.35 -22.39 -12.52
CA LYS A 62 -3.82 -22.34 -12.61
C LYS A 62 -4.32 -20.93 -12.90
N LYS A 63 -3.91 -20.35 -14.02
CA LYS A 63 -4.17 -18.94 -14.39
C LYS A 63 -5.67 -18.57 -14.40
N ILE A 64 -6.54 -19.44 -14.90
CA ILE A 64 -7.99 -19.19 -14.93
C ILE A 64 -8.56 -19.10 -13.50
N ALA A 65 -8.13 -19.99 -12.61
CA ALA A 65 -8.54 -19.99 -11.22
C ALA A 65 -8.03 -18.74 -10.49
N ALA A 66 -6.80 -18.29 -10.79
CA ALA A 66 -6.23 -17.06 -10.26
C ALA A 66 -7.05 -15.82 -10.68
N ILE A 67 -7.43 -15.72 -11.96
CA ILE A 67 -8.28 -14.63 -12.46
C ILE A 67 -9.64 -14.65 -11.76
N LYS A 68 -10.26 -15.84 -11.64
CA LYS A 68 -11.54 -15.98 -10.94
C LYS A 68 -11.43 -15.54 -9.48
N ARG A 69 -10.39 -15.99 -8.78
CA ARG A 69 -10.16 -15.65 -7.37
C ARG A 69 -9.88 -14.15 -7.18
N HIS A 70 -9.13 -13.55 -8.10
CA HIS A 70 -8.90 -12.10 -8.08
C HIS A 70 -10.21 -11.33 -8.21
N ARG A 71 -11.09 -11.71 -9.14
CA ARG A 71 -12.42 -11.09 -9.31
C ARG A 71 -13.31 -11.22 -8.08
N GLU A 72 -13.29 -12.38 -7.42
CA GLU A 72 -14.07 -12.60 -6.19
C GLU A 72 -13.59 -11.71 -5.03
N LEU A 73 -12.29 -11.45 -4.96
CA LEU A 73 -11.69 -10.68 -3.87
C LEU A 73 -11.76 -9.17 -4.09
N THR A 74 -11.60 -8.71 -5.33
CA THR A 74 -11.51 -7.27 -5.65
C THR A 74 -12.77 -6.70 -6.31
N GLY A 75 -13.68 -7.57 -6.79
CA GLY A 75 -14.81 -7.15 -7.61
C GLY A 75 -14.42 -6.69 -9.02
N ALA A 76 -13.15 -6.86 -9.42
CA ALA A 76 -12.64 -6.38 -10.70
C ALA A 76 -13.36 -7.02 -11.90
N GLY A 77 -13.41 -6.27 -13.00
CA GLY A 77 -13.89 -6.78 -14.28
C GLY A 77 -13.01 -7.91 -14.83
N LEU A 78 -13.54 -8.73 -15.74
CA LEU A 78 -12.77 -9.85 -16.33
C LEU A 78 -11.49 -9.37 -17.03
N LYS A 79 -11.57 -8.22 -17.70
CA LYS A 79 -10.43 -7.60 -18.39
C LYS A 79 -9.35 -7.15 -17.40
N GLU A 80 -9.75 -6.39 -16.39
CA GLU A 80 -8.85 -5.89 -15.34
C GLU A 80 -8.19 -7.06 -14.60
N ALA A 81 -8.97 -8.05 -14.17
CA ALA A 81 -8.42 -9.20 -13.45
C ALA A 81 -7.42 -10.01 -14.28
N LYS A 82 -7.67 -10.14 -15.59
CA LYS A 82 -6.71 -10.77 -16.51
C LYS A 82 -5.43 -9.93 -16.63
N GLU A 83 -5.57 -8.62 -16.85
CA GLU A 83 -4.43 -7.71 -16.97
C GLU A 83 -3.59 -7.67 -15.70
N THR A 84 -4.20 -7.65 -14.50
CA THR A 84 -3.47 -7.66 -13.22
C THR A 84 -2.72 -8.99 -13.01
N VAL A 85 -3.36 -10.12 -13.35
CA VAL A 85 -2.74 -11.44 -13.27
C VAL A 85 -1.61 -11.60 -14.29
N GLU A 86 -1.74 -11.03 -15.48
CA GLU A 86 -0.71 -11.07 -16.53
C GLU A 86 0.44 -10.08 -16.29
N ALA A 87 0.15 -8.91 -15.71
CA ALA A 87 1.13 -7.89 -15.34
C ALA A 87 2.02 -8.32 -14.18
N SER A 88 1.58 -9.30 -13.38
CA SER A 88 2.37 -9.91 -12.31
C SER A 88 3.44 -10.86 -12.86
N ARG A 89 4.09 -10.47 -13.98
CA ARG A 89 5.03 -11.22 -14.82
C ARG A 89 6.35 -11.52 -14.09
N PHE A 90 6.24 -12.35 -13.07
CA PHE A 90 7.31 -13.11 -12.43
C PHE A 90 6.80 -14.53 -12.09
N TYR A 91 6.01 -15.10 -13.00
CA TYR A 91 5.59 -16.51 -13.04
C TYR A 91 6.24 -17.24 -14.19
#